data_AF-A0A7L2I8X6-F1
#
_entry.id   AF-A0A7L2I8X6-F1
#
_cell.length_a   1.000
_cell.length_b   1.000
_cell.length_c   1.000
_cell.angle_alpha   90.00
_cell.angle_beta   90.00
_cell.angle_gamma   90.00
#
_symmetry.space_group_name_H-M   'P 1'
#
loop_
_entity.id
_entity.type
_entity.pdbx_description
1 polymer ?
#
loop_
_entity_poly.entity_id
_entity_poly.type
_entity_poly.pdbx_seq_one_letter_code
_entity_poly.pdbx_strand_id
1 'polypeptide(L)'
;TVGTQTDYRDGEAQTDPYSPEYVVLGSIPELLTLATLTWGRGLPAGLAEVEMIERAREKRAWEATLPAMDSVSNIAKRRKMMDDMERKEWAFREQEIEKLQEARLELLKELLRRQVENQNKLNAKRLDDHWQNHQKAKEEKIKKIQRDCALMLRKLIAKRKNVMGKLERRDIIKEYTDFASQTYAPLSRNGYFPDNHSECYVVKSCYLDTFAGLCELEASLPDYITQVKIKAPKSKYATTETGFIKRSARLEATLAQVHQ
;
A
#
# COMPACT_ATOMS: atom_id res chain seq x y z
N THR A 1 -32.99 23.08 52.66
CA THR A 1 -33.10 21.62 52.89
C THR A 1 -33.02 20.95 51.53
N VAL A 2 -31.91 20.28 51.23
CA VAL A 2 -31.72 19.62 49.93
C VAL A 2 -32.24 18.19 50.07
N GLY A 3 -33.33 17.88 49.37
CA GLY A 3 -33.89 16.54 49.30
C GLY A 3 -33.21 15.74 48.19
N THR A 4 -32.59 14.62 48.53
CA THR A 4 -32.01 13.68 47.57
C THR A 4 -33.09 12.70 47.13
N GLN A 5 -33.55 12.79 45.89
CA GLN A 5 -34.41 11.82 45.24
C GLN A 5 -33.53 10.87 44.41
N THR A 6 -33.69 9.57 44.58
CA THR A 6 -32.96 8.56 43.79
C THR A 6 -33.60 8.39 42.42
N ASP A 7 -32.80 8.49 41.35
CA ASP A 7 -33.24 8.38 39.94
C ASP A 7 -33.68 6.95 39.53
N TYR A 8 -33.36 5.94 40.34
CA TYR A 8 -33.63 4.54 40.04
C TYR A 8 -34.91 4.07 40.74
N ARG A 9 -35.88 3.62 39.93
CA ARG A 9 -37.00 2.81 40.42
C ARG A 9 -36.54 1.34 40.50
N ASP A 10 -36.59 0.76 41.70
CA ASP A 10 -36.47 -0.69 41.88
C ASP A 10 -37.68 -1.38 41.27
N GLY A 11 -37.56 -1.81 40.01
CA GLY A 11 -38.58 -2.59 39.28
C GLY A 11 -38.42 -4.11 39.41
N GLU A 12 -37.36 -4.57 40.08
CA GLU A 12 -36.97 -5.99 40.11
C GLU A 12 -37.61 -6.79 41.27
N ALA A 13 -38.44 -6.16 42.10
CA ALA A 13 -39.10 -6.80 43.24
C ALA A 13 -40.40 -7.55 42.88
N GLN A 14 -40.55 -8.03 41.64
CA GLN A 14 -41.72 -8.81 41.24
C GLN A 14 -41.46 -10.30 41.49
N THR A 15 -41.74 -10.75 42.72
CA THR A 15 -41.76 -12.18 43.08
C THR A 15 -43.02 -12.85 42.52
N ASP A 16 -42.92 -14.16 42.26
CA ASP A 16 -44.11 -14.95 41.92
C ASP A 16 -45.19 -14.77 43.01
N PRO A 17 -46.46 -14.55 42.63
CA PRO A 17 -47.54 -14.40 43.60
C PRO A 17 -47.61 -15.61 44.53
N TYR A 18 -47.73 -15.37 45.84
CA TYR A 18 -47.86 -16.43 46.83
C TYR A 18 -49.06 -17.35 46.51
N SER A 19 -48.79 -18.65 46.34
CA SER A 19 -49.80 -19.69 46.13
C SER A 19 -50.02 -20.50 47.41
N PRO A 20 -51.21 -20.43 48.04
CA PRO A 20 -51.49 -21.19 49.25
C PRO A 20 -51.61 -22.69 48.97
N GLU A 21 -51.24 -23.50 49.96
CA GLU A 21 -51.47 -24.95 49.95
C GLU A 21 -52.97 -25.26 49.88
N TYR A 22 -53.35 -26.21 49.02
CA TYR A 22 -54.75 -26.61 48.81
C TYR A 22 -54.94 -28.10 49.03
N VAL A 23 -56.15 -28.50 49.45
CA VAL A 23 -56.56 -29.90 49.57
C VAL A 23 -57.67 -30.17 48.56
N VAL A 24 -57.47 -31.17 47.69
CA VAL A 24 -58.46 -31.57 46.69
C VAL A 24 -59.38 -32.62 47.30
N LEU A 25 -60.67 -32.30 47.43
CA LEU A 25 -61.71 -33.24 47.84
C LEU A 25 -62.51 -33.65 46.60
N GLY A 26 -62.37 -34.91 46.16
CA GLY A 26 -63.09 -35.45 45.00
C GLY A 26 -62.29 -35.34 43.68
N SER A 27 -62.90 -34.77 42.65
CA SER A 27 -62.28 -34.63 41.31
C SER A 27 -61.29 -33.45 41.26
N ILE A 28 -60.20 -33.62 40.51
CA ILE A 28 -59.17 -32.58 40.35
C ILE A 28 -59.72 -31.45 39.46
N PRO A 29 -59.79 -30.20 39.94
CA PRO A 29 -60.26 -29.07 39.14
C PRO A 29 -59.28 -28.71 38.01
N GLU A 30 -59.82 -28.25 36.88
CA GLU A 30 -59.02 -27.91 35.68
C GLU A 30 -57.93 -26.88 35.95
N LEU A 31 -58.20 -25.92 36.85
CA LEU A 31 -57.26 -24.86 37.19
C LEU A 31 -55.93 -25.40 37.72
N LEU A 32 -55.94 -26.53 38.44
CA LEU A 32 -54.72 -27.15 38.95
C LEU A 32 -53.89 -27.82 37.85
N THR A 33 -54.52 -28.23 36.75
CA THR A 33 -53.80 -28.74 35.57
C THR A 33 -53.08 -27.64 34.79
N LEU A 34 -53.44 -26.37 35.02
CA LEU A 34 -52.83 -25.20 34.40
C LEU A 34 -51.78 -24.52 35.29
N ALA A 35 -51.51 -25.06 36.48
CA ALA A 35 -50.57 -24.47 37.44
C ALA A 35 -49.13 -24.33 36.90
N THR A 36 -48.79 -25.03 35.82
CA THR A 36 -47.49 -24.90 35.13
C THR A 36 -47.39 -23.63 34.30
N LEU A 37 -48.51 -23.00 33.94
CA LEU A 37 -48.55 -21.74 33.20
C LEU A 37 -48.39 -20.58 34.18
N THR A 38 -47.30 -19.83 34.05
CA THR A 38 -46.98 -18.66 34.89
C THR A 38 -46.68 -17.45 34.02
N TRP A 39 -46.71 -16.25 34.59
CA TRP A 39 -46.42 -15.03 33.85
C TRP A 39 -45.01 -15.08 33.23
N GLY A 40 -44.90 -14.87 31.92
CA GLY A 40 -43.64 -15.03 31.19
C GLY A 40 -43.25 -16.48 30.87
N ARG A 41 -44.00 -17.47 31.38
CA ARG A 41 -43.91 -18.90 31.04
C ARG A 41 -45.30 -19.41 30.64
N GLY A 42 -45.80 -18.83 29.55
CA GLY A 42 -47.07 -19.20 28.91
C GLY A 42 -48.32 -18.46 29.39
N LEU A 43 -48.13 -17.34 30.07
CA LEU A 43 -49.14 -16.28 30.21
C LEU A 43 -48.52 -14.93 29.84
N PRO A 44 -49.24 -14.04 29.13
CA PRO A 44 -50.61 -14.20 28.62
C PRO A 44 -50.73 -15.28 27.55
N ALA A 45 -51.84 -16.02 27.58
CA ALA A 45 -52.00 -17.24 26.78
C ALA A 45 -51.98 -16.94 25.28
N GLY A 46 -51.04 -17.54 24.55
CA GLY A 46 -50.98 -17.56 23.10
C GLY A 46 -51.83 -18.68 22.49
N LEU A 47 -51.87 -18.74 21.15
CA LEU A 47 -52.64 -19.76 20.42
C LEU A 47 -52.25 -21.19 20.82
N ALA A 48 -50.95 -21.48 20.95
CA ALA A 48 -50.46 -22.82 21.30
C ALA A 48 -50.88 -23.25 22.72
N GLU A 49 -50.90 -22.31 23.68
CA GLU A 49 -51.35 -22.58 25.04
C GLU A 49 -52.86 -22.81 25.08
N VAL A 50 -53.64 -22.01 24.35
CA VAL A 50 -55.09 -22.21 24.22
C VAL A 50 -55.40 -23.57 23.59
N GLU A 51 -54.75 -23.92 22.48
CA GLU A 51 -54.91 -25.22 21.81
C GLU A 51 -54.51 -26.40 22.71
N MET A 52 -53.50 -26.24 23.57
CA MET A 52 -53.12 -27.25 24.56
C MET A 52 -54.22 -27.44 25.61
N ILE A 53 -54.79 -26.34 26.10
CA ILE A 53 -55.88 -26.35 27.09
C ILE A 53 -57.15 -27.00 26.50
N GLU A 54 -57.51 -26.64 25.27
CA GLU A 54 -58.66 -27.21 24.57
C GLU A 54 -58.49 -28.71 24.36
N ARG A 55 -57.32 -29.17 23.90
CA ARG A 55 -57.01 -30.60 23.78
C ARG A 55 -57.09 -31.33 25.12
N ALA A 56 -56.61 -30.73 26.21
CA ALA A 56 -56.72 -31.32 27.54
C ALA A 56 -58.19 -31.47 27.98
N ARG A 57 -59.06 -30.52 27.61
CA ARG A 57 -60.51 -30.61 27.86
C ARG A 57 -61.17 -31.69 27.01
N GLU A 58 -60.85 -31.75 25.72
CA GLU A 58 -61.34 -32.80 24.82
C GLU A 58 -60.93 -34.19 25.30
N LYS A 59 -59.69 -34.34 25.77
CA LYS A 59 -59.20 -35.58 26.37
C LYS A 59 -60.02 -35.97 27.61
N ARG A 60 -60.26 -35.05 28.54
CA ARG A 60 -61.09 -35.32 29.72
C ARG A 60 -62.54 -35.66 29.36
N ALA A 61 -63.13 -34.95 28.39
CA ALA A 61 -64.47 -35.25 27.89
C ALA A 61 -64.53 -36.65 27.26
N TRP A 62 -63.50 -37.02 26.49
CA TRP A 62 -63.39 -38.35 25.91
C TRP A 62 -63.16 -39.45 26.98
N GLU A 63 -62.32 -39.22 27.98
CA GLU A 63 -62.12 -40.15 29.10
C GLU A 63 -63.42 -40.44 29.85
N ALA A 64 -64.31 -39.45 29.97
CA ALA A 64 -65.65 -39.62 30.56
C ALA A 64 -66.58 -40.50 29.70
N THR A 65 -66.33 -40.64 28.39
CA THR A 65 -67.11 -41.52 27.50
C THR A 65 -66.66 -42.99 27.54
N LEU A 66 -65.58 -43.30 28.26
CA LEU A 66 -65.02 -44.65 28.28
C LEU A 66 -65.93 -45.64 29.02
N PRO A 67 -66.08 -46.89 28.52
CA PRO A 67 -66.86 -47.92 29.19
C PRO A 67 -66.34 -48.25 30.60
N ALA A 68 -67.28 -48.65 31.48
CA ALA A 68 -66.98 -49.17 32.82
C ALA A 68 -66.25 -50.52 32.74
N MET A 69 -65.50 -50.84 33.80
CA MET A 69 -64.55 -51.97 33.85
C MET A 69 -65.19 -53.32 34.25
N ASP A 70 -66.52 -53.42 34.25
CA ASP A 70 -67.24 -54.53 34.89
C ASP A 70 -67.23 -55.85 34.09
N SER A 71 -66.97 -55.79 32.78
CA SER A 71 -67.02 -56.96 31.87
C SER A 71 -65.81 -57.04 30.95
N VAL A 72 -65.34 -58.27 30.67
CA VAL A 72 -64.19 -58.55 29.80
C VAL A 72 -64.34 -57.93 28.41
N SER A 73 -65.56 -57.88 27.88
CA SER A 73 -65.84 -57.25 26.59
C SER A 73 -65.75 -55.71 26.63
N ASN A 74 -66.15 -55.09 27.75
CA ASN A 74 -66.04 -53.65 27.98
C ASN A 74 -64.57 -53.24 28.19
N ILE A 75 -63.79 -54.05 28.90
CA ILE A 75 -62.35 -53.85 29.07
C ILE A 75 -61.64 -53.89 27.71
N ALA A 76 -61.98 -54.86 26.85
CA ALA A 76 -61.40 -54.96 25.50
C ALA A 76 -61.77 -53.74 24.62
N LYS A 77 -63.01 -53.25 24.72
CA LYS A 77 -63.45 -52.03 24.01
C LYS A 77 -62.72 -50.78 24.53
N ARG A 78 -62.61 -50.63 25.85
CA ARG A 78 -61.87 -49.52 26.49
C ARG A 78 -60.41 -49.51 26.05
N ARG A 79 -59.73 -50.66 26.03
CA ARG A 79 -58.35 -50.78 25.57
C ARG A 79 -58.18 -50.32 24.13
N LYS A 80 -59.05 -50.77 23.22
CA LYS A 80 -59.01 -50.33 21.81
C LYS A 80 -59.21 -48.82 21.68
N MET A 81 -60.17 -48.26 22.41
CA MET A 81 -60.40 -46.81 22.42
C MET A 81 -59.17 -46.05 22.93
N MET A 82 -58.52 -46.53 24.00
CA MET A 82 -57.27 -45.96 24.52
C MET A 82 -56.14 -46.01 23.50
N ASP A 83 -55.88 -47.18 22.89
CA ASP A 83 -54.84 -47.34 21.89
C ASP A 83 -55.08 -46.42 20.66
N ASP A 84 -56.35 -46.27 20.26
CA ASP A 84 -56.74 -45.38 19.16
C ASP A 84 -56.53 -43.90 19.51
N MET A 85 -56.84 -43.50 20.74
CA MET A 85 -56.62 -42.13 21.21
C MET A 85 -55.14 -41.81 21.35
N GLU A 86 -54.36 -42.70 21.95
CA GLU A 86 -52.91 -42.57 22.05
C GLU A 86 -52.30 -42.38 20.67
N ARG A 87 -52.67 -43.20 19.68
CA ARG A 87 -52.18 -43.04 18.29
C ARG A 87 -52.48 -41.67 17.69
N LYS A 88 -53.64 -41.08 18.00
CA LYS A 88 -53.98 -39.71 17.56
C LYS A 88 -53.12 -38.66 18.26
N GLU A 89 -52.89 -38.79 19.57
CA GLU A 89 -52.01 -37.90 20.32
C GLU A 89 -50.55 -37.98 19.82
N TRP A 90 -50.07 -39.20 19.55
CA TRP A 90 -48.75 -39.43 18.97
C TRP A 90 -48.63 -38.80 17.59
N ALA A 91 -49.61 -38.99 16.71
CA ALA A 91 -49.62 -38.37 15.38
C ALA A 91 -49.59 -36.85 15.44
N PHE A 92 -50.33 -36.24 16.39
CA PHE A 92 -50.31 -34.81 16.59
C PHE A 92 -48.93 -34.30 17.05
N ARG A 93 -48.30 -34.97 18.02
CA ARG A 93 -46.94 -34.63 18.48
C ARG A 93 -45.92 -34.78 17.35
N GLU A 94 -46.04 -35.82 16.54
CA GLU A 94 -45.16 -36.03 15.40
C GLU A 94 -45.26 -34.87 14.41
N GLN A 95 -46.47 -34.37 14.13
CA GLN A 95 -46.66 -33.19 13.27
C GLN A 95 -46.04 -31.91 13.86
N GLU A 96 -46.12 -31.70 15.17
CA GLU A 96 -45.46 -30.55 15.82
C GLU A 96 -43.93 -30.65 15.70
N ILE A 97 -43.39 -31.86 15.90
CA ILE A 97 -41.95 -32.13 15.76
C ILE A 97 -41.52 -31.90 14.30
N GLU A 98 -42.28 -32.40 13.34
CA GLU A 98 -42.02 -32.24 11.90
C GLU A 98 -41.97 -30.75 11.52
N LYS A 99 -42.97 -29.94 11.92
CA LYS A 99 -42.96 -28.49 11.69
C LYS A 99 -41.72 -27.79 12.26
N LEU A 100 -41.31 -28.16 13.48
CA LEU A 100 -40.10 -27.61 14.09
C LEU A 100 -38.83 -28.04 13.34
N GLN A 101 -38.77 -29.29 12.87
CA GLN A 101 -37.65 -29.80 12.10
C GLN A 101 -37.57 -29.15 10.72
N GLU A 102 -38.70 -28.94 10.05
CA GLU A 102 -38.80 -28.23 8.77
C GLU A 102 -38.24 -26.81 8.90
N ALA A 103 -38.69 -26.04 9.89
CA ALA A 103 -38.19 -24.69 10.14
C ALA A 103 -36.68 -24.66 10.42
N ARG A 104 -36.17 -25.62 11.21
CA ARG A 104 -34.72 -25.75 11.47
C ARG A 104 -33.95 -26.09 10.19
N LEU A 105 -34.50 -26.97 9.36
CA LEU A 105 -33.89 -27.42 8.12
C LEU A 105 -33.85 -26.29 7.07
N GLU A 106 -34.89 -25.46 7.01
CA GLU A 106 -34.89 -24.24 6.19
C GLU A 106 -33.77 -23.29 6.60
N LEU A 107 -33.64 -23.00 7.90
CA LEU A 107 -32.56 -22.16 8.41
C LEU A 107 -31.18 -22.75 8.06
N LEU A 108 -30.99 -24.06 8.21
CA LEU A 108 -29.73 -24.73 7.84
C LEU A 108 -29.42 -24.62 6.35
N LYS A 109 -30.43 -24.77 5.49
CA LYS A 109 -30.28 -24.58 4.03
C LYS A 109 -29.81 -23.16 3.71
N GLU A 110 -30.38 -22.15 4.36
CA GLU A 110 -29.95 -20.76 4.17
C GLU A 110 -28.50 -20.54 4.62
N LEU A 111 -28.11 -21.07 5.78
CA LEU A 111 -26.74 -20.97 6.27
C LEU A 111 -25.74 -21.64 5.32
N LEU A 112 -26.07 -22.82 4.79
CA LEU A 112 -25.25 -23.50 3.79
C LEU A 112 -25.11 -22.69 2.51
N ARG A 113 -26.19 -22.08 2.02
CA ARG A 113 -26.13 -21.17 0.85
C ARG A 113 -25.17 -20.01 1.11
N ARG A 114 -25.28 -19.35 2.27
CA ARG A 114 -24.38 -18.25 2.66
C ARG A 114 -22.92 -18.70 2.74
N GLN A 115 -22.65 -19.88 3.30
CA GLN A 115 -21.30 -20.43 3.35
C GLN A 115 -20.72 -20.69 1.95
N VAL A 116 -21.51 -21.30 1.07
CA VAL A 116 -21.10 -21.58 -0.31
C VAL A 116 -20.85 -20.29 -1.08
N GLU A 117 -21.72 -19.29 -0.95
CA GLU A 117 -21.53 -17.97 -1.57
C GLU A 117 -20.24 -17.29 -1.08
N ASN A 118 -19.98 -17.34 0.24
CA ASN A 118 -18.76 -16.78 0.81
C ASN A 118 -17.51 -17.50 0.29
N GLN A 119 -17.55 -18.83 0.22
CA GLN A 119 -16.46 -19.62 -0.34
C GLN A 119 -16.22 -19.30 -1.83
N ASN A 120 -17.30 -19.16 -2.61
CA ASN A 120 -17.23 -18.79 -4.02
C ASN A 120 -16.64 -17.39 -4.21
N LYS A 121 -17.02 -16.41 -3.38
CA LYS A 121 -16.44 -15.06 -3.39
C LYS A 121 -14.93 -15.09 -3.11
N LEU A 122 -14.50 -15.89 -2.14
CA LEU A 122 -13.07 -16.05 -1.82
C LEU A 122 -12.31 -16.74 -2.97
N ASN A 123 -12.89 -17.78 -3.55
CA ASN A 123 -12.30 -18.49 -4.68
C ASN A 123 -12.20 -17.59 -5.92
N ALA A 124 -13.21 -16.78 -6.21
CA ALA A 124 -13.19 -15.80 -7.29
C ALA A 124 -12.05 -14.79 -7.13
N LYS A 125 -11.89 -14.21 -5.92
CA LYS A 125 -10.77 -13.31 -5.62
C LYS A 125 -9.41 -13.96 -5.85
N ARG A 126 -9.22 -15.20 -5.39
CA ARG A 126 -7.97 -15.94 -5.61
C ARG A 126 -7.68 -16.15 -7.09
N LEU A 127 -8.71 -16.50 -7.87
CA LEU A 127 -8.59 -16.64 -9.33
C LEU A 127 -8.23 -15.32 -9.99
N ASP A 128 -8.85 -14.23 -9.58
CA ASP A 128 -8.56 -12.88 -10.09
C ASP A 128 -7.12 -12.47 -9.78
N ASP A 129 -6.64 -12.71 -8.55
CA ASP A 129 -5.25 -12.43 -8.16
C ASP A 129 -4.25 -13.23 -9.00
N HIS A 130 -4.52 -14.53 -9.19
CA HIS A 130 -3.72 -15.38 -10.06
C HIS A 130 -3.71 -14.85 -11.50
N TRP A 131 -4.88 -14.50 -12.04
CA TRP A 131 -5.02 -13.96 -13.39
C TRP A 131 -4.24 -12.65 -13.54
N GLN A 132 -4.36 -11.72 -12.59
CA GLN A 132 -3.63 -10.46 -12.60
C GLN A 132 -2.12 -10.66 -12.57
N ASN A 133 -1.62 -11.60 -11.76
CA ASN A 133 -0.20 -11.91 -11.69
C ASN A 133 0.31 -12.50 -13.01
N HIS A 134 -0.43 -13.42 -13.61
CA HIS A 134 -0.10 -13.97 -14.93
C HIS A 134 -0.14 -12.89 -16.02
N GLN A 135 -1.11 -11.99 -15.95
CA GLN A 135 -1.25 -10.88 -16.89
C GLN A 135 -0.07 -9.90 -16.77
N LYS A 136 0.34 -9.53 -15.56
CA LYS A 136 1.54 -8.70 -15.32
C LYS A 136 2.80 -9.37 -15.86
N ALA A 137 3.00 -10.66 -15.57
CA ALA A 137 4.15 -11.40 -16.07
C ALA A 137 4.17 -11.49 -17.61
N LYS A 138 3.00 -11.62 -18.24
CA LYS A 138 2.86 -11.56 -19.70
C LYS A 138 3.23 -10.16 -20.23
N GLU A 139 2.72 -9.10 -19.62
CA GLU A 139 3.03 -7.72 -20.02
C GLU A 139 4.51 -7.38 -19.88
N GLU A 140 5.17 -7.83 -18.82
CA GLU A 140 6.62 -7.68 -18.66
C GLU A 140 7.42 -8.36 -19.77
N LYS A 141 7.01 -9.58 -20.16
CA LYS A 141 7.62 -10.30 -21.30
C LYS A 141 7.40 -9.53 -22.60
N ILE A 142 6.20 -9.00 -22.84
CA ILE A 142 5.91 -8.16 -24.01
C ILE A 142 6.79 -6.90 -24.01
N LYS A 143 6.93 -6.23 -22.86
CA LYS A 143 7.81 -5.06 -22.72
C LYS A 143 9.29 -5.40 -22.99
N LYS A 144 9.75 -6.60 -22.60
CA LYS A 144 11.10 -7.07 -22.95
C LYS A 144 11.24 -7.23 -24.46
N ILE A 145 10.31 -7.95 -25.11
CA ILE A 145 10.31 -8.16 -26.56
C ILE A 145 10.29 -6.82 -27.33
N GLN A 146 9.49 -5.86 -26.89
CA GLN A 146 9.42 -4.53 -27.50
C GLN A 146 10.76 -3.77 -27.38
N ARG A 147 11.39 -3.80 -26.20
CA ARG A 147 12.71 -3.19 -25.99
C ARG A 147 13.78 -3.85 -26.86
N ASP A 148 13.76 -5.17 -26.94
CA ASP A 148 14.69 -5.95 -27.78
C ASP A 148 14.49 -5.62 -29.26
N CYS A 149 13.23 -5.54 -29.71
CA CYS A 149 12.89 -5.09 -31.06
C CYS A 149 13.44 -3.69 -31.35
N ALA A 150 13.22 -2.72 -30.46
CA ALA A 150 13.73 -1.36 -30.61
C ALA A 150 15.27 -1.29 -30.58
N LEU A 151 15.93 -2.14 -29.78
CA LEU A 151 17.39 -2.28 -29.78
C LEU A 151 17.90 -2.89 -31.09
N MET A 152 17.25 -3.94 -31.59
CA MET A 152 17.62 -4.57 -32.86
C MET A 152 17.43 -3.62 -34.03
N LEU A 153 16.32 -2.89 -34.09
CA LEU A 153 16.07 -1.86 -35.09
C LEU A 153 17.15 -0.78 -35.08
N ARG A 154 17.52 -0.27 -33.89
CA ARG A 154 18.62 0.71 -33.76
C ARG A 154 19.96 0.14 -34.25
N LYS A 155 20.29 -1.10 -33.90
CA LYS A 155 21.50 -1.79 -34.38
C LYS A 155 21.49 -1.96 -35.90
N LEU A 156 20.34 -2.33 -36.49
CA LEU A 156 20.17 -2.46 -37.94
C LEU A 156 20.35 -1.12 -38.64
N ILE A 157 19.75 -0.04 -38.13
CA ILE A 157 19.93 1.32 -38.65
C ILE A 157 21.41 1.74 -38.59
N ALA A 158 22.09 1.48 -37.46
CA ALA A 158 23.51 1.78 -37.32
C ALA A 158 24.38 1.01 -38.32
N LYS A 159 24.13 -0.30 -38.50
CA LYS A 159 24.81 -1.12 -39.52
C LYS A 159 24.52 -0.64 -40.93
N ARG A 160 23.30 -0.19 -41.22
CA ARG A 160 22.91 0.38 -42.53
C ARG A 160 23.71 1.65 -42.86
N LYS A 161 24.14 2.44 -41.88
CA LYS A 161 25.00 3.61 -42.14
C LYS A 161 26.37 3.22 -42.72
N ASN A 162 26.90 2.04 -42.38
CA ASN A 162 28.17 1.53 -42.90
C ASN A 162 28.01 0.09 -43.44
N VAL A 163 27.23 -0.08 -44.51
CA VAL A 163 26.94 -1.40 -45.12
C VAL A 163 28.21 -2.12 -45.57
N MET A 164 29.18 -1.37 -46.09
CA MET A 164 30.43 -1.90 -46.62
C MET A 164 31.46 -2.23 -45.53
N GLY A 165 31.19 -1.89 -44.26
CA GLY A 165 32.09 -2.14 -43.12
C GLY A 165 33.45 -1.46 -43.22
N LYS A 166 33.58 -0.41 -44.05
CA LYS A 166 34.85 0.29 -44.25
C LYS A 166 35.14 1.15 -43.03
N LEU A 167 36.39 1.14 -42.56
CA LEU A 167 36.85 2.07 -41.53
C LEU A 167 36.87 3.47 -42.14
N GLU A 168 36.01 4.36 -41.65
CA GLU A 168 36.00 5.77 -42.04
C GLU A 168 37.18 6.49 -41.37
N ARG A 169 37.89 7.32 -42.15
CA ARG A 169 38.95 8.18 -41.60
C ARG A 169 38.30 9.26 -40.74
N ARG A 170 38.93 9.54 -39.58
CA ARG A 170 38.51 10.58 -38.64
C ARG A 170 38.42 11.95 -39.33
N ASP A 171 37.26 12.60 -39.26
CA ASP A 171 37.04 13.95 -39.79
C ASP A 171 37.07 14.97 -38.65
N ILE A 172 38.19 15.70 -38.53
CA ILE A 172 38.46 16.60 -37.41
C ILE A 172 37.46 17.74 -37.38
N ILE A 173 37.14 18.33 -38.55
CA ILE A 173 36.25 19.48 -38.63
C ILE A 173 34.87 19.09 -38.10
N LYS A 174 34.35 17.93 -38.56
CA LYS A 174 33.05 17.42 -38.15
C LYS A 174 32.98 17.12 -36.66
N GLU A 175 34.04 16.58 -36.07
CA GLU A 175 34.09 16.34 -34.62
C GLU A 175 34.06 17.64 -33.81
N TYR A 176 34.82 18.65 -34.20
CA TYR A 176 34.80 19.93 -33.48
C TYR A 176 33.51 20.73 -33.69
N THR A 177 32.73 20.43 -34.74
CA THR A 177 31.38 21.01 -34.92
C THR A 177 30.31 20.33 -34.08
N ASP A 178 30.49 19.07 -33.70
CA ASP A 178 29.51 18.31 -32.92
C ASP A 178 29.92 18.26 -31.44
N PHE A 179 29.14 18.90 -30.57
CA PHE A 179 29.40 18.88 -29.12
C PHE A 179 29.19 17.49 -28.49
N ALA A 180 28.49 16.57 -29.15
CA ALA A 180 28.37 15.19 -28.70
C ALA A 180 29.55 14.31 -29.16
N SER A 181 30.53 14.88 -29.87
CA SER A 181 31.70 14.15 -30.34
C SER A 181 32.64 13.76 -29.20
N GLN A 182 33.54 12.82 -29.49
CA GLN A 182 34.54 12.33 -28.54
C GLN A 182 35.48 13.43 -28.02
N THR A 183 35.66 14.53 -28.76
CA THR A 183 36.54 15.63 -28.38
C THR A 183 36.02 16.37 -27.14
N TYR A 184 34.70 16.62 -27.09
CA TYR A 184 34.06 17.32 -25.98
C TYR A 184 33.45 16.37 -24.95
N ALA A 185 32.92 15.23 -25.38
CA ALA A 185 32.29 14.22 -24.54
C ALA A 185 32.94 12.84 -24.75
N PRO A 186 34.16 12.62 -24.22
CA PRO A 186 34.86 11.36 -24.39
C PRO A 186 34.12 10.21 -23.68
N LEU A 187 33.94 9.10 -24.39
CA LEU A 187 33.36 7.87 -23.83
C LEU A 187 34.36 7.18 -22.91
N SER A 188 33.93 6.80 -21.71
CA SER A 188 34.80 6.17 -20.69
C SER A 188 35.51 4.90 -21.18
N ARG A 189 34.88 4.13 -22.09
CA ARG A 189 35.46 2.91 -22.67
C ARG A 189 36.76 3.19 -23.45
N ASN A 190 36.96 4.42 -23.94
CA ASN A 190 38.14 4.78 -24.71
C ASN A 190 39.34 5.13 -23.80
N GLY A 191 39.13 5.26 -22.47
CA GLY A 191 40.20 5.48 -21.48
C GLY A 191 40.84 6.86 -21.51
N TYR A 192 40.42 7.76 -22.39
CA TYR A 192 40.95 9.11 -22.50
C TYR A 192 40.07 10.09 -21.75
N PHE A 193 40.58 10.62 -20.64
CA PHE A 193 39.92 11.63 -19.82
C PHE A 193 40.84 12.84 -19.70
N PRO A 194 40.57 13.94 -20.42
CA PRO A 194 41.45 15.11 -20.40
C PRO A 194 41.56 15.73 -19.00
N ASP A 195 40.49 15.65 -18.20
CA ASP A 195 40.42 16.29 -16.87
C ASP A 195 41.10 15.49 -15.76
N ASN A 196 41.39 14.19 -15.94
CA ASN A 196 41.93 13.32 -14.88
C ASN A 196 43.30 13.77 -14.36
N HIS A 197 44.07 14.52 -15.14
CA HIS A 197 45.38 15.05 -14.74
C HIS A 197 45.39 16.57 -14.72
N SER A 198 44.23 17.23 -14.63
CA SER A 198 44.15 18.70 -14.59
C SER A 198 45.04 19.30 -13.49
N GLU A 199 45.19 18.61 -12.36
CA GLU A 199 46.05 19.02 -11.25
C GLU A 199 47.54 19.13 -11.61
N CYS A 200 48.06 18.40 -12.60
CA CYS A 200 49.48 18.49 -12.97
C CYS A 200 49.81 19.78 -13.73
N TYR A 201 48.79 20.45 -14.28
CA TYR A 201 48.92 21.76 -14.93
C TYR A 201 48.64 22.92 -13.98
N VAL A 202 48.18 22.64 -12.75
CA VAL A 202 47.99 23.66 -11.72
C VAL A 202 49.35 24.04 -11.16
N VAL A 203 49.82 25.24 -11.49
CA VAL A 203 51.07 25.78 -10.96
C VAL A 203 50.88 26.11 -9.47
N LYS A 204 51.35 25.21 -8.60
CA LYS A 204 51.46 25.43 -7.16
C LYS A 204 52.88 25.87 -6.84
N SER A 205 53.07 27.12 -6.50
CA SER A 205 54.38 27.69 -6.18
C SER A 205 54.31 28.40 -4.83
N CYS A 206 55.20 28.01 -3.91
CA CYS A 206 55.32 28.64 -2.59
C CYS A 206 55.61 30.15 -2.68
N TYR A 207 56.18 30.58 -3.81
CA TYR A 207 56.46 31.99 -4.07
C TYR A 207 55.22 32.82 -4.42
N LEU A 208 54.12 32.19 -4.85
CA LEU A 208 52.88 32.90 -5.21
C LEU A 208 51.95 33.11 -4.00
N ASP A 209 52.15 32.38 -2.92
CA ASP A 209 51.25 32.37 -1.76
C ASP A 209 51.55 33.49 -0.75
N THR A 210 52.79 34.01 -0.74
CA THR A 210 53.25 35.00 0.24
C THR A 210 53.92 36.19 -0.45
N PHE A 211 53.71 37.40 0.08
CA PHE A 211 54.35 38.61 -0.44
C PHE A 211 55.89 38.49 -0.47
N ALA A 212 56.51 37.94 0.57
CA ALA A 212 57.95 37.70 0.61
C ALA A 212 58.41 36.78 -0.54
N GLY A 213 57.62 35.73 -0.84
CA GLY A 213 57.87 34.83 -1.96
C GLY A 213 57.77 35.52 -3.33
N LEU A 214 56.84 36.47 -3.48
CA LEU A 214 56.74 37.27 -4.71
C LEU A 214 57.97 38.17 -4.91
N CYS A 215 58.48 38.76 -3.84
CA CYS A 215 59.71 39.55 -3.90
C CYS A 215 60.94 38.69 -4.24
N GLU A 216 61.02 37.46 -3.74
CA GLU A 216 62.07 36.51 -4.11
C GLU A 216 61.96 36.09 -5.59
N LEU A 217 60.74 35.84 -6.07
CA LEU A 217 60.47 35.61 -7.49
C LEU A 217 60.91 36.80 -8.34
N GLU A 218 60.53 38.01 -7.95
CA GLU A 218 60.90 39.25 -8.62
C GLU A 218 62.43 39.42 -8.68
N ALA A 219 63.13 39.13 -7.58
CA ALA A 219 64.59 39.19 -7.51
C ALA A 219 65.30 38.10 -8.33
N SER A 220 64.64 36.94 -8.53
CA SER A 220 65.16 35.87 -9.39
C SER A 220 65.03 36.18 -10.88
N LEU A 221 64.10 37.07 -11.24
CA LEU A 221 63.93 37.53 -12.61
C LEU A 221 65.05 38.52 -12.97
N PRO A 222 65.61 38.44 -14.17
CA PRO A 222 66.58 39.42 -14.63
C PRO A 222 66.01 40.85 -14.59
N ASP A 223 66.86 41.81 -14.21
CA ASP A 223 66.50 43.24 -14.10
C ASP A 223 65.83 43.84 -15.34
N TYR A 224 66.00 43.25 -16.54
CA TYR A 224 65.34 43.74 -17.76
C TYR A 224 63.84 43.41 -17.83
N ILE A 225 63.36 42.44 -17.03
CA ILE A 225 61.95 42.05 -16.96
C ILE A 225 61.21 42.97 -15.97
N THR A 226 61.86 43.31 -14.85
CA THR A 226 61.29 44.09 -13.75
C THR A 226 61.51 45.59 -13.93
N GLN A 227 62.66 46.01 -14.45
CA GLN A 227 62.98 47.42 -14.69
C GLN A 227 62.73 47.80 -16.16
N VAL A 228 61.87 48.80 -16.36
CA VAL A 228 61.62 49.37 -17.68
C VAL A 228 62.88 50.09 -18.17
N LYS A 229 63.59 49.53 -19.15
CA LYS A 229 64.72 50.19 -19.83
C LYS A 229 64.21 51.24 -20.82
N ILE A 230 63.93 52.43 -20.32
CA ILE A 230 63.62 53.59 -21.17
C ILE A 230 64.92 54.10 -21.80
N LYS A 231 65.17 53.71 -23.06
CA LYS A 231 66.24 54.33 -23.87
C LYS A 231 65.66 55.56 -24.56
N ALA A 232 66.06 56.75 -24.11
CA ALA A 232 65.80 57.98 -24.87
C ALA A 232 66.46 57.88 -26.27
N PRO A 233 65.78 58.29 -27.34
CA PRO A 233 66.35 58.25 -28.68
C PRO A 233 67.64 59.09 -28.75
N LYS A 234 68.74 58.51 -29.26
CA LYS A 234 69.99 59.24 -29.46
C LYS A 234 69.77 60.35 -30.49
N SER A 235 70.16 61.58 -30.18
CA SER A 235 70.12 62.68 -31.13
C SER A 235 71.10 62.41 -32.28
N LYS A 236 70.63 62.48 -33.53
CA LYS A 236 71.43 62.18 -34.73
C LYS A 236 72.56 63.19 -34.99
N TYR A 237 72.46 64.39 -34.43
CA TYR A 237 73.38 65.49 -34.70
C TYR A 237 74.11 65.92 -33.43
N ALA A 238 75.43 66.06 -33.51
CA ALA A 238 76.31 66.56 -32.45
C ALA A 238 76.08 68.06 -32.14
N THR A 239 75.36 68.76 -33.01
CA THR A 239 75.13 70.20 -32.98
C THR A 239 73.66 70.52 -32.69
N THR A 240 73.38 71.56 -31.93
CA THR A 240 72.03 72.17 -31.88
C THR A 240 71.75 72.91 -33.19
N GLU A 241 70.48 73.17 -33.50
CA GLU A 241 70.07 73.91 -34.72
C GLU A 241 70.77 75.28 -34.85
N THR A 242 71.19 75.83 -33.71
CA THR A 242 71.94 77.08 -33.54
C THR A 242 73.46 76.96 -33.70
N GLY A 243 73.98 75.81 -34.14
CA GLY A 243 75.41 75.64 -34.46
C GLY A 243 76.32 75.31 -33.27
N PHE A 244 75.81 75.27 -32.04
CA PHE A 244 76.60 74.93 -30.85
C PHE A 244 76.79 73.41 -30.67
N ILE A 245 77.98 73.01 -30.22
CA ILE A 245 78.30 71.61 -29.88
C ILE A 245 77.54 71.19 -28.61
N LYS A 246 76.76 70.12 -28.71
CA LYS A 246 76.02 69.51 -27.59
C LYS A 246 76.98 68.95 -26.55
N ARG A 247 76.61 69.02 -25.27
CA ARG A 247 77.46 68.56 -24.14
C ARG A 247 78.01 67.15 -24.32
N SER A 248 77.22 66.23 -24.88
CA SER A 248 77.63 64.84 -25.12
C SER A 248 78.78 64.69 -26.13
N ALA A 249 78.92 65.62 -27.07
CA ALA A 249 79.93 65.57 -28.15
C ALA A 249 81.16 66.45 -27.87
N ARG A 250 81.18 67.20 -26.75
CA ARG A 250 82.32 68.08 -26.41
C ARG A 250 83.59 67.30 -26.09
N LEU A 251 83.47 66.18 -25.36
CA LEU A 251 84.63 65.33 -25.02
C LEU A 251 85.28 64.75 -26.27
N GLU A 252 84.49 64.23 -27.19
CA GLU A 252 84.97 63.71 -28.49
C GLU A 252 85.64 64.81 -29.32
N ALA A 253 85.07 66.02 -29.35
CA ALA A 253 85.68 67.17 -30.03
C ALA A 253 87.01 67.60 -29.36
N THR A 254 87.09 67.60 -28.03
CA THR A 254 88.34 67.92 -27.31
C THR A 254 89.39 66.85 -27.50
N LEU A 255 89.02 65.56 -27.49
CA LEU A 255 89.95 64.46 -27.76
C LEU A 255 90.46 64.51 -29.20
N ALA A 256 89.60 64.83 -30.16
CA ALA A 256 89.99 65.03 -31.56
C ALA A 256 90.96 66.21 -31.74
N GLN A 257 90.89 67.24 -30.90
CA GLN A 257 91.84 68.36 -30.91
C GLN A 257 93.17 68.03 -30.22
N VAL A 258 93.18 67.17 -29.20
CA VAL A 258 94.40 66.77 -28.46
C VAL A 258 95.21 65.71 -29.22
N HIS A 259 94.55 64.90 -30.06
CA HIS A 259 95.20 63.86 -30.88
C HIS A 259 95.56 64.31 -32.31
N GLN A 260 95.47 65.62 -32.59
CA GLN A 260 96.01 66.26 -33.79
C GLN A 260 97.36 66.93 -33.48
#